data_AF-A0A357XY13-F1
#
_entry.id   AF-A0A357XY13-F1
#
_cell.length_a   1.000
_cell.length_b   1.000
_cell.length_c   1.000
_cell.angle_alpha   90.00
_cell.angle_beta   90.00
_cell.angle_gamma   90.00
#
_symmetry.space_group_name_H-M   'P 1'
#
loop_
_entity.id
_entity.type
_entity.pdbx_description
1 polymer ?
#
loop_
_entity_poly.entity_id
_entity_poly.type
_entity_poly.pdbx_seq_one_letter_code
_entity_poly.pdbx_strand_id
1 'polypeptide(L)'
;MSLLREIPTSSVEVLLPTYQQLFAEAKRVARKIKVKETRSLCNAAIDAARSGTNGWSERFPDCDREHSRACQQQSDGIPAETIADPEMLSPYDRLVVACETALREHDVERLLDACGKYWDAFVLIRNESAESEHGECDEAAIDENTIDAEEIYQRHETFFDRIFPFLIDNGNVAEAVSLLEKNHDLGDYFHTPGFVAMLAKAGRFRLALDVAGKIPVDSDNGEFHVESLLEIAEQMYYSGDSEKAVSLFEDVLALNESVRPGYRRRYPICAVWTIQALCRCGLVDRARRIFDANRHHIIYDHIAASFAEACAKLGRLDEAFSAARHVDDPGGKIPLLLSIAEQLGNRDGLQSAAPLYRTILDAVHRRFENQPARLARELCILASSLRSLA
;
A
#
# COMPACT_ATOMS: atom_id res chain seq x y z
N MET A 1 -2.40 36.27 14.70
CA MET A 1 -1.43 36.47 15.81
C MET A 1 -2.07 36.26 17.19
N SER A 2 -2.89 35.20 17.39
CA SER A 2 -3.47 34.94 18.73
C SER A 2 -3.66 33.45 19.07
N LEU A 3 -3.00 32.51 18.37
CA LEU A 3 -3.11 31.07 18.64
C LEU A 3 -1.78 30.38 19.01
N LEU A 4 -0.68 31.13 19.18
CA LEU A 4 0.64 30.61 19.59
C LEU A 4 0.95 30.78 21.09
N ARG A 5 -0.07 30.93 21.95
CA ARG A 5 0.15 31.32 23.36
C ARG A 5 0.24 30.20 24.38
N GLU A 6 0.19 28.93 24.00
CA GLU A 6 0.27 27.83 24.96
C GLU A 6 1.20 26.68 24.52
N ILE A 7 2.40 27.01 24.06
CA ILE A 7 3.51 26.04 24.16
C ILE A 7 4.16 26.29 25.53
N PRO A 8 4.16 25.32 26.47
CA PRO A 8 4.82 25.48 27.76
C PRO A 8 6.28 25.90 27.55
N THR A 9 6.73 26.96 28.23
CA THR A 9 8.10 27.48 28.15
C THR A 9 9.17 26.42 28.45
N SER A 10 8.82 25.40 29.25
CA SER A 10 9.67 24.23 29.53
C SER A 10 9.91 23.31 28.33
N SER A 11 9.01 23.29 27.35
CA SER A 11 9.19 22.53 26.11
C SER A 11 10.20 23.23 25.21
N VAL A 12 10.12 24.56 25.08
CA VAL A 12 11.04 25.34 24.22
C VAL A 12 12.50 25.22 24.64
N GLU A 13 12.79 25.21 25.95
CA GLU A 13 14.17 25.13 26.46
C GLU A 13 14.88 23.80 26.19
N VAL A 14 14.15 22.68 26.16
CA VAL A 14 14.75 21.36 25.88
C VAL A 14 14.89 21.09 24.39
N LEU A 15 14.03 21.70 23.58
CA LEU A 15 13.96 21.48 22.13
C LEU A 15 14.90 22.35 21.34
N LEU A 16 15.13 23.58 21.81
CA LEU A 16 15.94 24.54 21.12
C LEU A 16 17.34 23.99 20.78
N PRO A 17 18.05 23.26 21.67
CA PRO A 17 19.35 22.68 21.33
C PRO A 17 19.26 21.60 20.25
N THR A 18 18.29 20.69 20.31
CA THR A 18 18.16 19.59 19.34
C THR A 18 17.66 20.08 17.98
N TYR A 19 16.71 21.01 17.95
CA TYR A 19 16.25 21.66 16.74
C TYR A 19 17.34 22.55 16.12
N GLN A 20 18.06 23.34 16.92
CA GLN A 20 19.20 24.14 16.44
C GLN A 20 20.32 23.27 15.90
N GLN A 21 20.60 22.13 16.55
CA GLN A 21 21.58 21.16 16.07
C GLN A 21 21.16 20.59 14.71
N LEU A 22 19.92 20.13 14.57
CA LEU A 22 19.37 19.64 13.29
C LEU A 22 19.42 20.70 12.20
N PHE A 23 19.00 21.93 12.50
CA PHE A 23 18.95 23.02 11.52
C PHE A 23 20.36 23.50 11.12
N ALA A 24 21.27 23.62 12.08
CA ALA A 24 22.67 23.98 11.83
C ALA A 24 23.35 22.92 10.95
N GLU A 25 23.04 21.66 11.20
CA GLU A 25 23.62 20.52 10.49
C GLU A 25 23.05 20.37 9.09
N ALA A 26 21.73 20.50 8.91
CA ALA A 26 21.10 20.58 7.59
C ALA A 26 21.68 21.73 6.75
N LYS A 27 21.90 22.90 7.37
CA LYS A 27 22.54 24.06 6.73
C LYS A 27 24.01 23.80 6.37
N ARG A 28 24.75 23.06 7.21
CA ARG A 28 26.13 22.64 6.95
C ARG A 28 26.21 21.70 5.76
N VAL A 29 25.33 20.69 5.70
CA VAL A 29 25.25 19.71 4.61
C VAL A 29 24.83 20.39 3.31
N ALA A 30 23.80 21.25 3.34
CA ALA A 30 23.34 22.00 2.18
C ALA A 30 24.43 22.87 1.54
N ARG A 31 25.33 23.46 2.34
CA ARG A 31 26.48 24.24 1.84
C ARG A 31 27.53 23.40 1.10
N LYS A 32 27.59 22.09 1.35
CA LYS A 32 28.54 21.17 0.70
C LYS A 32 28.03 20.62 -0.64
N ILE A 33 26.72 20.70 -0.89
CA ILE A 33 26.07 20.20 -2.11
C ILE A 33 26.16 21.29 -3.19
N LYS A 34 26.75 20.99 -4.36
CA LYS A 34 26.85 21.94 -5.48
C LYS A 34 25.45 22.32 -6.01
N VAL A 35 25.32 23.58 -6.43
CA VAL A 35 24.11 24.35 -6.78
C VAL A 35 23.03 23.63 -7.63
N LYS A 36 23.35 22.58 -8.40
CA LYS A 36 22.37 21.88 -9.26
C LYS A 36 21.44 20.93 -8.49
N GLU A 37 21.90 20.29 -7.42
CA GLU A 37 21.06 19.41 -6.56
C GLU A 37 20.29 20.21 -5.50
N THR A 38 20.69 21.46 -5.28
CA THR A 38 20.08 22.40 -4.34
C THR A 38 18.64 22.75 -4.71
N ARG A 39 18.24 22.66 -5.99
CA ARG A 39 16.88 22.97 -6.43
C ARG A 39 15.83 21.96 -5.93
N SER A 40 16.16 20.68 -5.93
CA SER A 40 15.30 19.60 -5.40
C SER A 40 15.16 19.70 -3.87
N LEU A 41 16.28 19.96 -3.18
CA LEU A 41 16.29 20.15 -1.72
C LEU A 41 15.62 21.45 -1.29
N CYS A 42 15.76 22.53 -2.05
CA CYS A 42 15.00 23.76 -1.85
C CYS A 42 13.50 23.52 -2.07
N ASN A 43 13.10 22.77 -3.10
CA ASN A 43 11.69 22.45 -3.33
C ASN A 43 11.12 21.61 -2.18
N ALA A 44 11.82 20.58 -1.69
CA ALA A 44 11.39 19.80 -0.53
C ALA A 44 11.30 20.65 0.76
N ALA A 45 12.23 21.58 0.96
CA ALA A 45 12.21 22.53 2.09
C ALA A 45 11.10 23.60 1.94
N ILE A 46 10.79 24.00 0.71
CA ILE A 46 9.70 24.92 0.36
C ILE A 46 8.35 24.22 0.51
N ASP A 47 8.23 22.94 0.15
CA ASP A 47 7.00 22.15 0.31
C ASP A 47 6.72 21.83 1.79
N ALA A 48 7.78 21.58 2.58
CA ALA A 48 7.71 21.54 4.05
C ALA A 48 7.38 22.91 4.69
N ALA A 49 7.67 24.02 3.99
CA ALA A 49 7.25 25.36 4.40
C ALA A 49 5.83 25.72 3.94
N ARG A 50 5.35 25.18 2.81
CA ARG A 50 4.03 25.41 2.21
C ARG A 50 2.91 24.60 2.86
N SER A 51 3.21 23.43 3.42
CA SER A 51 2.26 22.60 4.19
C SER A 51 1.78 23.25 5.50
N GLY A 52 2.28 24.46 5.84
CA GLY A 52 1.69 25.34 6.86
C GLY A 52 1.50 26.76 6.33
N THR A 53 0.29 27.09 5.85
CA THR A 53 -0.14 28.45 5.49
C THR A 53 -0.28 29.31 6.77
N ASN A 54 -0.03 30.62 6.88
CA ASN A 54 0.03 31.75 5.96
C ASN A 54 1.07 32.78 6.47
N GLY A 55 1.80 33.44 5.58
CA GLY A 55 2.59 34.63 5.94
C GLY A 55 3.71 35.00 4.97
N TRP A 56 4.08 34.12 4.03
CA TRP A 56 5.20 34.36 3.11
C TRP A 56 4.80 34.73 1.67
N SER A 57 3.53 34.57 1.29
CA SER A 57 3.02 34.89 -0.05
C SER A 57 3.03 36.38 -0.39
N GLU A 58 3.02 37.27 0.60
CA GLU A 58 3.03 38.72 0.37
C GLU A 58 4.38 39.27 -0.13
N ARG A 59 5.45 38.46 -0.14
CA ARG A 59 6.79 38.96 -0.51
C ARG A 59 7.28 38.59 -1.92
N PHE A 60 6.69 37.62 -2.62
CA PHE A 60 7.18 37.17 -3.94
C PHE A 60 6.05 36.66 -4.86
N PRO A 61 5.36 37.55 -5.60
CA PRO A 61 4.14 37.22 -6.35
C PRO A 61 4.34 36.53 -7.72
N ASP A 62 5.56 36.50 -8.27
CA ASP A 62 5.79 36.04 -9.65
C ASP A 62 5.86 34.50 -9.80
N CYS A 63 6.03 33.74 -8.71
CA CYS A 63 6.14 32.28 -8.77
C CYS A 63 4.81 31.52 -8.88
N ASP A 64 3.67 32.13 -8.55
CA ASP A 64 2.36 31.46 -8.56
C ASP A 64 1.70 31.39 -9.95
N ARG A 65 2.02 32.33 -10.87
CA ARG A 65 1.31 32.43 -12.16
C ARG A 65 1.73 31.39 -13.20
N GLU A 66 2.99 30.96 -13.20
CA GLU A 66 3.47 29.95 -14.16
C GLU A 66 3.04 28.53 -13.76
N HIS A 67 2.77 28.27 -12.48
CA HIS A 67 2.39 26.94 -11.99
C HIS A 67 0.90 26.63 -12.16
N SER A 68 0.00 27.60 -11.94
CA SER A 68 -1.45 27.42 -12.22
C SER A 68 -1.73 27.07 -13.69
N ARG A 69 -0.91 27.56 -14.63
CA ARG A 69 -1.05 27.20 -16.06
C ARG A 69 -0.63 25.77 -16.37
N ALA A 70 0.34 25.22 -15.64
CA ALA A 70 0.85 23.88 -15.86
C ALA A 70 -0.10 22.80 -15.29
N CYS A 71 -0.69 23.03 -14.11
CA CYS A 71 -1.65 22.09 -13.51
C CYS A 71 -2.97 22.01 -14.28
N GLN A 72 -3.39 23.09 -14.93
CA GLN A 72 -4.64 23.13 -15.70
C GLN A 72 -4.53 22.38 -17.04
N GLN A 73 -3.31 22.09 -17.52
CA GLN A 73 -3.08 21.30 -18.73
C GLN A 73 -2.94 19.79 -18.47
N GLN A 74 -2.83 19.35 -17.21
CA GLN A 74 -2.63 17.94 -16.84
C GLN A 74 -3.89 17.27 -16.28
N SER A 75 -4.95 18.03 -15.99
CA SER A 75 -6.18 17.54 -15.35
C SER A 75 -7.30 17.16 -16.33
N ASP A 76 -7.16 17.48 -17.62
CA ASP A 76 -8.20 17.17 -18.61
C ASP A 76 -7.91 15.80 -19.21
N GLY A 77 -8.68 14.80 -18.77
CA GLY A 77 -8.73 13.48 -19.38
C GLY A 77 -9.10 13.55 -20.87
N ILE A 78 -8.88 12.44 -21.57
CA ILE A 78 -9.19 12.30 -23.01
C ILE A 78 -10.62 12.82 -23.26
N PRO A 79 -10.81 13.86 -24.09
CA PRO A 79 -12.14 14.39 -24.39
C PRO A 79 -12.98 13.29 -25.05
N ALA A 80 -14.21 13.10 -24.59
CA ALA A 80 -15.17 12.15 -25.15
C ALA A 80 -15.40 12.29 -26.68
N GLU A 81 -14.99 13.43 -27.25
CA GLU A 81 -15.08 13.75 -28.67
C GLU A 81 -13.90 13.22 -29.51
N THR A 82 -12.94 12.50 -28.90
CA THR A 82 -11.75 11.95 -29.56
C THR A 82 -11.76 10.42 -29.63
N ILE A 83 -12.94 9.80 -29.71
CA ILE A 83 -13.02 8.38 -30.11
C ILE A 83 -13.17 8.39 -31.64
N ALA A 84 -12.11 8.00 -32.34
CA ALA A 84 -12.16 7.66 -33.75
C ALA A 84 -13.30 6.65 -33.98
N ASP A 85 -13.91 6.66 -35.18
CA ASP A 85 -14.99 5.75 -35.59
C ASP A 85 -14.94 4.40 -34.85
N PRO A 86 -15.98 4.01 -34.08
CA PRO A 86 -15.98 2.77 -33.29
C PRO A 86 -15.64 1.51 -34.09
N GLU A 87 -15.79 1.54 -35.42
CA GLU A 87 -15.38 0.45 -36.32
C GLU A 87 -13.86 0.31 -36.49
N MET A 88 -13.09 1.36 -36.17
CA MET A 88 -11.63 1.40 -36.22
C MET A 88 -10.97 0.92 -34.91
N LEU A 89 -11.76 0.69 -33.86
CA LEU A 89 -11.30 0.13 -32.60
C LEU A 89 -11.10 -1.39 -32.74
N SER A 90 -10.08 -1.92 -32.08
CA SER A 90 -9.91 -3.38 -32.00
C SER A 90 -11.19 -4.02 -31.41
N PRO A 91 -11.51 -5.28 -31.73
CA PRO A 91 -12.64 -5.99 -31.12
C PRO A 91 -12.63 -5.89 -29.58
N TYR A 92 -11.45 -5.87 -28.98
CA TYR A 92 -11.25 -5.74 -27.55
C TYR A 92 -11.54 -4.31 -27.05
N ASP A 93 -11.04 -3.27 -27.71
CA ASP A 93 -11.30 -1.87 -27.32
C ASP A 93 -12.79 -1.53 -27.36
N ARG A 94 -13.51 -2.08 -28.35
CA ARG A 94 -14.97 -1.96 -28.42
C ARG A 94 -15.67 -2.54 -27.20
N LEU A 95 -15.16 -3.66 -26.67
CA LEU A 95 -15.72 -4.32 -25.49
C LEU A 95 -15.43 -3.53 -24.21
N VAL A 96 -14.22 -2.98 -24.07
CA VAL A 96 -13.88 -2.07 -22.96
C VAL A 96 -14.77 -0.82 -22.98
N VAL A 97 -14.89 -0.16 -24.13
CA VAL A 97 -15.77 1.02 -24.30
C VAL A 97 -17.23 0.67 -24.00
N ALA A 98 -17.69 -0.51 -24.42
CA ALA A 98 -19.04 -0.98 -24.11
C ALA A 98 -19.25 -1.20 -22.60
N CYS A 99 -18.30 -1.83 -21.90
CA CYS A 99 -18.33 -1.99 -20.45
C CYS A 99 -18.32 -0.64 -19.74
N GLU A 100 -17.45 0.29 -20.13
CA GLU A 100 -17.41 1.63 -19.53
C GLU A 100 -18.69 2.42 -19.77
N THR A 101 -19.27 2.31 -20.96
CA THR A 101 -20.53 2.98 -21.30
C THR A 101 -21.67 2.42 -20.44
N ALA A 102 -21.77 1.09 -20.34
CA ALA A 102 -22.77 0.44 -19.49
C ALA A 102 -22.60 0.79 -18.00
N LEU A 103 -21.35 0.88 -17.51
CA LEU A 103 -21.05 1.34 -16.15
C LEU A 103 -21.54 2.77 -15.91
N ARG A 104 -21.28 3.70 -16.84
CA ARG A 104 -21.74 5.10 -16.73
C ARG A 104 -23.25 5.22 -16.80
N GLU A 105 -23.90 4.37 -17.59
CA GLU A 105 -25.36 4.33 -17.74
C GLU A 105 -26.06 3.58 -16.60
N HIS A 106 -25.30 2.93 -15.71
CA HIS A 106 -25.82 2.01 -14.69
C HIS A 106 -26.67 0.85 -15.27
N ASP A 107 -26.38 0.44 -16.51
CA ASP A 107 -27.08 -0.64 -17.20
C ASP A 107 -26.38 -1.99 -16.94
N VAL A 108 -26.90 -2.71 -15.93
CA VAL A 108 -26.33 -3.99 -15.48
C VAL A 108 -26.42 -5.06 -16.56
N GLU A 109 -27.51 -5.15 -17.32
CA GLU A 109 -27.67 -6.19 -18.34
C GLU A 109 -26.69 -5.97 -19.50
N ARG A 110 -26.56 -4.73 -19.96
CA ARG A 110 -25.60 -4.35 -21.00
C ARG A 110 -24.16 -4.57 -20.54
N LEU A 111 -23.87 -4.29 -19.27
CA LEU A 111 -22.57 -4.54 -18.68
C LEU A 111 -22.25 -6.04 -18.69
N LEU A 112 -23.17 -6.89 -18.24
CA LEU A 112 -22.97 -8.33 -18.19
C LEU A 112 -22.75 -8.95 -19.58
N ASP A 113 -23.51 -8.50 -20.59
CA ASP A 113 -23.32 -8.92 -21.99
C ASP A 113 -21.93 -8.51 -22.52
N ALA A 114 -21.53 -7.26 -22.27
CA ALA A 114 -20.22 -6.77 -22.67
C ALA A 114 -19.08 -7.52 -21.95
N CYS A 115 -19.24 -7.80 -20.66
CA CYS A 115 -18.27 -8.56 -19.85
C CYS A 115 -18.11 -10.00 -20.33
N GLY A 116 -19.22 -10.68 -20.65
CA GLY A 116 -19.18 -12.03 -21.19
C GLY A 116 -18.39 -12.08 -22.50
N LYS A 117 -18.70 -11.17 -23.43
CA LYS A 117 -17.99 -11.07 -24.72
C LYS A 117 -16.52 -10.70 -24.56
N TYR A 118 -16.21 -9.78 -23.65
CA TYR A 118 -14.85 -9.40 -23.29
C TYR A 118 -14.05 -10.63 -22.82
N TRP A 119 -14.66 -11.45 -21.97
CA TRP A 119 -14.01 -12.62 -21.41
C TRP A 119 -13.78 -13.72 -22.45
N ASP A 120 -14.78 -14.01 -23.28
CA ASP A 120 -14.64 -14.99 -24.36
C ASP A 120 -13.46 -14.62 -25.29
N ALA A 121 -13.28 -13.33 -25.56
CA ALA A 121 -12.14 -12.82 -26.32
C ALA A 121 -10.80 -12.99 -25.56
N PHE A 122 -10.76 -12.69 -24.26
CA PHE A 122 -9.57 -12.84 -23.43
C PHE A 122 -9.09 -14.30 -23.36
N VAL A 123 -10.01 -15.25 -23.13
CA VAL A 123 -9.71 -16.69 -23.08
C VAL A 123 -9.12 -17.18 -24.40
N LEU A 124 -9.68 -16.74 -25.52
CA LEU A 124 -9.19 -17.09 -26.85
C LEU A 124 -7.74 -16.62 -27.05
N ILE A 125 -7.45 -15.35 -26.76
CA ILE A 125 -6.12 -14.76 -26.89
C ILE A 125 -5.10 -15.47 -25.98
N ARG A 126 -5.48 -15.76 -24.73
CA ARG A 126 -4.58 -16.46 -23.79
C ARG A 126 -4.27 -17.88 -24.23
N ASN A 127 -5.24 -18.64 -24.72
CA ASN A 127 -5.03 -20.00 -25.20
C ASN A 127 -4.15 -20.02 -26.46
N GLU A 128 -4.37 -19.10 -27.40
CA GLU A 128 -3.52 -18.92 -28.60
C GLU A 128 -2.07 -18.56 -28.21
N SER A 129 -1.89 -17.71 -27.19
CA SER A 129 -0.57 -17.34 -26.67
C SER A 129 0.14 -18.52 -25.97
N ALA A 130 -0.58 -19.31 -25.17
CA ALA A 130 -0.03 -20.47 -24.45
C ALA A 130 0.38 -21.62 -25.39
N GLU A 131 -0.32 -21.80 -26.51
CA GLU A 131 0.07 -22.78 -27.53
C GLU A 131 1.37 -22.40 -28.27
N SER A 132 1.68 -21.10 -28.36
CA SER A 132 2.91 -20.59 -29.00
C SER A 132 4.19 -20.85 -28.18
N GLU A 133 4.10 -20.96 -26.84
CA GLU A 133 5.26 -21.19 -25.98
C GLU A 133 5.77 -22.65 -25.99
N HIS A 134 5.04 -23.58 -26.63
CA HIS A 134 5.36 -25.02 -26.62
C HIS A 134 5.61 -25.64 -28.01
N GLY A 135 5.64 -24.84 -29.07
CA GLY A 135 5.95 -25.30 -30.43
C GLY A 135 6.87 -24.32 -31.18
N GLU A 136 7.79 -24.85 -31.99
CA GLU A 136 8.56 -24.07 -32.97
C GLU A 136 7.58 -23.37 -33.95
N CYS A 137 7.13 -22.17 -33.61
CA CYS A 137 6.42 -21.29 -34.53
C CYS A 137 7.43 -20.42 -35.26
N ASP A 138 7.40 -20.45 -36.59
CA ASP A 138 8.14 -19.53 -37.46
C ASP A 138 7.87 -18.08 -37.02
N GLU A 139 8.94 -17.35 -36.63
CA GLU A 139 8.94 -15.94 -36.20
C GLU A 139 8.31 -14.94 -37.20
N ALA A 140 7.87 -15.40 -38.37
CA ALA A 140 7.36 -14.56 -39.46
C ALA A 140 5.82 -14.39 -39.49
N ALA A 141 5.07 -14.97 -38.54
CA ALA A 141 3.59 -14.93 -38.54
C ALA A 141 2.96 -14.32 -37.27
N ILE A 142 3.71 -13.59 -36.45
CA ILE A 142 3.15 -12.78 -35.36
C ILE A 142 2.62 -11.48 -35.99
N ASP A 143 1.32 -11.45 -36.26
CA ASP A 143 0.58 -10.35 -36.87
C ASP A 143 0.62 -9.08 -35.99
N GLU A 144 0.52 -7.89 -36.60
CA GLU A 144 0.46 -6.57 -35.92
C GLU A 144 -0.77 -6.42 -34.98
N ASN A 145 -1.60 -7.45 -34.85
CA ASN A 145 -2.78 -7.53 -33.98
C ASN A 145 -2.53 -8.25 -32.64
N THR A 146 -1.29 -8.63 -32.33
CA THR A 146 -0.99 -9.33 -31.08
C THR A 146 -1.04 -8.34 -29.92
N ILE A 147 -2.17 -8.33 -29.19
CA ILE A 147 -2.35 -7.48 -28.00
C ILE A 147 -1.27 -7.88 -26.98
N ASP A 148 -0.50 -6.90 -26.50
CA ASP A 148 0.58 -7.12 -25.53
C ASP A 148 0.01 -7.79 -24.26
N ALA A 149 0.70 -8.80 -23.74
CA ALA A 149 0.32 -9.48 -22.50
C ALA A 149 0.20 -8.48 -21.33
N GLU A 150 1.02 -7.43 -21.33
CA GLU A 150 0.95 -6.34 -20.35
C GLU A 150 -0.36 -5.52 -20.50
N GLU A 151 -0.79 -5.27 -21.74
CA GLU A 151 -2.03 -4.56 -22.03
C GLU A 151 -3.25 -5.41 -21.63
N ILE A 152 -3.22 -6.71 -21.91
CA ILE A 152 -4.21 -7.70 -21.46
C ILE A 152 -4.32 -7.71 -19.93
N TYR A 153 -3.19 -7.69 -19.23
CA TYR A 153 -3.12 -7.67 -17.76
C TYR A 153 -3.68 -6.38 -17.16
N GLN A 154 -3.29 -5.20 -17.67
CA GLN A 154 -3.82 -3.91 -17.21
C GLN A 154 -5.33 -3.76 -17.44
N ARG A 155 -5.83 -4.31 -18.55
CA ARG A 155 -7.26 -4.28 -18.87
C ARG A 155 -8.04 -5.28 -18.00
N HIS A 156 -7.43 -6.41 -17.65
CA HIS A 156 -7.95 -7.35 -16.66
C HIS A 156 -8.03 -6.71 -15.26
N GLU A 157 -7.00 -5.99 -14.82
CA GLU A 157 -7.01 -5.24 -13.57
C GLU A 157 -8.16 -4.22 -13.52
N THR A 158 -8.36 -3.47 -14.61
CA THR A 158 -9.47 -2.51 -14.74
C THR A 158 -10.85 -3.18 -14.61
N PHE A 159 -10.98 -4.42 -15.10
CA PHE A 159 -12.20 -5.21 -14.96
C PHE A 159 -12.48 -5.54 -13.49
N PHE A 160 -11.48 -6.04 -12.77
CA PHE A 160 -11.59 -6.37 -11.34
C PHE A 160 -11.83 -5.15 -10.46
N ASP A 161 -11.16 -4.03 -10.75
CA ASP A 161 -11.21 -2.84 -9.90
C ASP A 161 -12.49 -1.99 -10.07
N ARG A 162 -13.26 -2.19 -11.15
CA ARG A 162 -14.41 -1.34 -11.47
C ARG A 162 -15.72 -2.11 -11.60
N ILE A 163 -15.71 -3.24 -12.30
CA ILE A 163 -16.94 -3.97 -12.64
C ILE A 163 -17.43 -4.78 -11.44
N PHE A 164 -16.53 -5.49 -10.77
CA PHE A 164 -16.87 -6.25 -9.58
C PHE A 164 -17.42 -5.37 -8.44
N PRO A 165 -16.82 -4.21 -8.09
CA PRO A 165 -17.39 -3.34 -7.06
C PRO A 165 -18.75 -2.85 -7.46
N PHE A 166 -18.91 -2.43 -8.71
CA PHE A 166 -20.20 -2.00 -9.24
C PHE A 166 -21.27 -3.09 -9.10
N LEU A 167 -20.97 -4.34 -9.47
CA LEU A 167 -21.94 -5.44 -9.35
C LEU A 167 -22.29 -5.73 -7.89
N ILE A 168 -21.31 -5.79 -6.99
CA ILE A 168 -21.52 -6.05 -5.56
C ILE A 168 -22.34 -4.91 -4.92
N ASP A 169 -21.97 -3.66 -5.18
CA ASP A 169 -22.62 -2.46 -4.60
C ASP A 169 -24.08 -2.32 -5.08
N ASN A 170 -24.38 -2.78 -6.30
CA ASN A 170 -25.75 -2.84 -6.82
C ASN A 170 -26.52 -4.13 -6.42
N GLY A 171 -25.92 -5.00 -5.60
CA GLY A 171 -26.55 -6.22 -5.10
C GLY A 171 -26.54 -7.41 -6.07
N ASN A 172 -25.90 -7.29 -7.25
CA ASN A 172 -25.74 -8.34 -8.27
C ASN A 172 -24.58 -9.28 -7.92
N VAL A 173 -24.61 -9.80 -6.68
CA VAL A 173 -23.53 -10.60 -6.11
C VAL A 173 -23.43 -11.96 -6.79
N ALA A 174 -24.56 -12.56 -7.17
CA ALA A 174 -24.57 -13.87 -7.82
C ALA A 174 -23.90 -13.82 -9.19
N GLU A 175 -24.13 -12.74 -9.94
CA GLU A 175 -23.54 -12.47 -11.24
C GLU A 175 -22.04 -12.20 -11.10
N ALA A 176 -21.65 -11.40 -10.10
CA ALA A 176 -20.24 -11.18 -9.78
C ALA A 176 -19.51 -12.51 -9.45
N VAL A 177 -20.10 -13.36 -8.60
CA VAL A 177 -19.54 -14.68 -8.30
C VAL A 177 -19.48 -15.56 -9.54
N SER A 178 -20.54 -15.59 -10.36
CA SER A 178 -20.54 -16.40 -11.58
C SER A 178 -19.47 -15.97 -12.56
N LEU A 179 -19.24 -14.65 -12.71
CA LEU A 179 -18.12 -14.12 -13.48
C LEU A 179 -16.79 -14.59 -12.88
N LEU A 180 -16.60 -14.47 -11.57
CA LEU A 180 -15.38 -14.96 -10.93
C LEU A 180 -15.17 -16.47 -11.13
N GLU A 181 -16.21 -17.28 -10.95
CA GLU A 181 -16.14 -18.74 -11.09
C GLU A 181 -15.75 -19.17 -12.50
N LYS A 182 -16.34 -18.54 -13.52
CA LYS A 182 -15.95 -18.73 -14.93
C LYS A 182 -14.50 -18.34 -15.20
N ASN A 183 -13.94 -17.44 -14.38
CA ASN A 183 -12.58 -16.94 -14.53
C ASN A 183 -11.57 -17.79 -13.74
N HIS A 184 -11.99 -18.37 -12.61
CA HIS A 184 -11.16 -19.23 -11.74
C HIS A 184 -10.64 -20.49 -12.45
N ASP A 185 -11.38 -21.02 -13.42
CA ASP A 185 -10.97 -22.19 -14.21
C ASP A 185 -9.69 -21.95 -15.04
N LEU A 186 -9.22 -20.69 -15.15
CA LEU A 186 -7.98 -20.33 -15.81
C LEU A 186 -6.74 -20.33 -14.88
N GLY A 187 -6.89 -20.72 -13.62
CA GLY A 187 -5.79 -20.93 -12.68
C GLY A 187 -5.11 -19.66 -12.16
N ASP A 188 -5.67 -18.48 -12.40
CA ASP A 188 -5.13 -17.21 -11.89
C ASP A 188 -5.93 -16.75 -10.66
N TYR A 189 -5.42 -17.10 -9.47
CA TYR A 189 -6.01 -16.76 -8.18
C TYR A 189 -5.57 -15.39 -7.67
N PHE A 190 -4.77 -14.65 -8.44
CA PHE A 190 -4.17 -13.39 -8.01
C PHE A 190 -5.21 -12.34 -7.59
N HIS A 191 -6.36 -12.30 -8.27
CA HIS A 191 -7.43 -11.34 -7.98
C HIS A 191 -8.47 -11.86 -6.98
N THR A 192 -8.40 -13.14 -6.60
CA THR A 192 -9.36 -13.75 -5.67
C THR A 192 -9.37 -13.04 -4.30
N PRO A 193 -8.22 -12.67 -3.68
CA PRO A 193 -8.24 -11.95 -2.41
C PRO A 193 -8.98 -10.61 -2.47
N GLY A 194 -8.81 -9.86 -3.56
CA GLY A 194 -9.51 -8.58 -3.77
C GLY A 194 -11.02 -8.78 -3.79
N PHE A 195 -11.51 -9.75 -4.58
CA PHE A 195 -12.95 -10.06 -4.62
C PHE A 195 -13.47 -10.60 -3.28
N VAL A 196 -12.72 -11.46 -2.60
CA VAL A 196 -13.06 -11.97 -1.26
C VAL A 196 -13.20 -10.82 -0.27
N ALA A 197 -12.26 -9.87 -0.26
CA ALA A 197 -12.29 -8.70 0.61
C ALA A 197 -13.54 -7.86 0.35
N MET A 198 -13.97 -7.74 -0.91
CA MET A 198 -15.18 -7.01 -1.26
C MET A 198 -16.46 -7.71 -0.79
N LEU A 199 -16.57 -9.02 -0.98
CA LEU A 199 -17.67 -9.81 -0.43
C LEU A 199 -17.74 -9.69 1.09
N ALA A 200 -16.59 -9.76 1.76
CA ALA A 200 -16.50 -9.61 3.20
C ALA A 200 -16.94 -8.22 3.67
N LYS A 201 -16.50 -7.14 3.00
CA LYS A 201 -16.95 -5.76 3.25
C LYS A 201 -18.46 -5.58 3.07
N ALA A 202 -19.07 -6.29 2.11
CA ALA A 202 -20.52 -6.33 1.91
C ALA A 202 -21.26 -7.21 2.95
N GLY A 203 -20.56 -7.76 3.95
CA GLY A 203 -21.11 -8.64 4.98
C GLY A 203 -21.50 -10.03 4.47
N ARG A 204 -21.06 -10.42 3.27
CA ARG A 204 -21.37 -11.71 2.62
C ARG A 204 -20.35 -12.78 3.03
N PHE A 205 -20.08 -12.89 4.33
CA PHE A 205 -18.97 -13.70 4.85
C PHE A 205 -18.99 -15.17 4.44
N ARG A 206 -20.16 -15.82 4.41
CA ARG A 206 -20.26 -17.22 3.98
C ARG A 206 -19.78 -17.41 2.55
N LEU A 207 -20.24 -16.55 1.66
CA LEU A 207 -19.84 -16.58 0.25
C LEU A 207 -18.36 -16.23 0.09
N ALA A 208 -17.86 -15.25 0.85
CA ALA A 208 -16.44 -14.91 0.87
C ALA A 208 -15.58 -16.13 1.29
N LEU A 209 -16.00 -16.87 2.32
CA LEU A 209 -15.35 -18.11 2.76
C LEU A 209 -15.43 -19.21 1.70
N ASP A 210 -16.60 -19.38 1.06
CA ASP A 210 -16.77 -20.37 -0.01
C ASP A 210 -15.84 -20.08 -1.20
N VAL A 211 -15.66 -18.80 -1.56
CA VAL A 211 -14.73 -18.38 -2.63
C VAL A 211 -13.27 -18.55 -2.20
N ALA A 212 -12.90 -18.09 -1.00
CA ALA A 212 -11.55 -18.28 -0.47
C ALA A 212 -11.17 -19.77 -0.38
N GLY A 213 -12.12 -20.63 0.01
CA GLY A 213 -11.97 -22.08 0.08
C GLY A 213 -11.68 -22.76 -1.26
N LYS A 214 -11.94 -22.09 -2.39
CA LYS A 214 -11.59 -22.59 -3.73
C LYS A 214 -10.14 -22.31 -4.10
N ILE A 215 -9.44 -21.41 -3.41
CA ILE A 215 -8.02 -21.14 -3.65
C ILE A 215 -7.23 -22.38 -3.17
N PRO A 216 -6.50 -23.08 -4.07
CA PRO A 216 -5.69 -24.22 -3.68
C PRO A 216 -4.66 -23.84 -2.63
N VAL A 217 -4.53 -24.68 -1.60
CA VAL A 217 -3.48 -24.52 -0.58
C VAL A 217 -2.25 -25.28 -1.05
N ASP A 218 -1.58 -24.75 -2.07
CA ASP A 218 -0.33 -25.26 -2.61
C ASP A 218 0.79 -24.20 -2.50
N SER A 219 1.95 -24.50 -3.09
CA SER A 219 3.13 -23.63 -2.99
C SER A 219 2.98 -22.29 -3.71
N ASP A 220 2.07 -22.20 -4.68
CA ASP A 220 1.96 -21.04 -5.57
C ASP A 220 0.80 -20.14 -5.16
N ASN A 221 -0.24 -20.70 -4.51
CA ASN A 221 -1.47 -19.99 -4.18
C ASN A 221 -1.73 -19.84 -2.66
N GLY A 222 -0.91 -20.46 -1.81
CA GLY A 222 -1.12 -20.41 -0.35
C GLY A 222 -1.14 -19.00 0.24
N GLU A 223 -0.42 -18.05 -0.36
CA GLU A 223 -0.41 -16.64 0.07
C GLU A 223 -1.75 -15.95 -0.17
N PHE A 224 -2.36 -16.17 -1.34
CA PHE A 224 -3.69 -15.63 -1.68
C PHE A 224 -4.77 -16.25 -0.79
N HIS A 225 -4.63 -17.53 -0.43
CA HIS A 225 -5.55 -18.18 0.51
C HIS A 225 -5.45 -17.53 1.89
N VAL A 226 -4.25 -17.35 2.43
CA VAL A 226 -4.04 -16.67 3.72
C VAL A 226 -4.57 -15.24 3.68
N GLU A 227 -4.22 -14.47 2.66
CA GLU A 227 -4.68 -13.09 2.50
C GLU A 227 -6.21 -13.00 2.48
N SER A 228 -6.87 -13.87 1.71
CA SER A 228 -8.33 -13.96 1.65
C SER A 228 -8.96 -14.23 3.01
N LEU A 229 -8.43 -15.19 3.77
CA LEU A 229 -8.94 -15.51 5.11
C LEU A 229 -8.72 -14.38 6.11
N LEU A 230 -7.58 -13.68 6.03
CA LEU A 230 -7.28 -12.53 6.88
C LEU A 230 -8.25 -11.37 6.61
N GLU A 231 -8.51 -11.05 5.35
CA GLU A 231 -9.47 -10.00 4.98
C GLU A 231 -10.88 -10.34 5.49
N ILE A 232 -11.32 -11.59 5.35
CA ILE A 232 -12.60 -12.03 5.92
C ILE A 232 -12.61 -11.85 7.44
N ALA A 233 -11.55 -12.30 8.13
CA ALA A 233 -11.47 -12.26 9.58
C ALA A 233 -11.51 -10.82 10.10
N GLU A 234 -10.78 -9.90 9.48
CA GLU A 234 -10.81 -8.48 9.83
C GLU A 234 -12.20 -7.87 9.65
N GLN A 235 -12.85 -8.11 8.51
CA GLN A 235 -14.18 -7.57 8.27
C GLN A 235 -15.23 -8.16 9.23
N MET A 236 -15.13 -9.45 9.57
CA MET A 236 -15.96 -10.06 10.62
C MET A 236 -15.73 -9.36 11.96
N TYR A 237 -14.47 -9.08 12.32
CA TYR A 237 -14.12 -8.43 13.57
C TYR A 237 -14.73 -7.04 13.67
N TYR A 238 -14.57 -6.21 12.63
CA TYR A 238 -15.11 -4.86 12.59
C TYR A 238 -16.64 -4.82 12.50
N SER A 239 -17.26 -5.88 11.98
CA SER A 239 -18.73 -6.03 11.96
C SER A 239 -19.30 -6.53 13.29
N GLY A 240 -18.46 -6.79 14.29
CA GLY A 240 -18.85 -7.23 15.64
C GLY A 240 -18.95 -8.75 15.82
N ASP A 241 -18.62 -9.55 14.80
CA ASP A 241 -18.57 -11.02 14.90
C ASP A 241 -17.18 -11.48 15.36
N SER A 242 -16.73 -10.93 16.49
CA SER A 242 -15.35 -11.08 16.97
C SER A 242 -14.97 -12.52 17.31
N GLU A 243 -15.92 -13.36 17.75
CA GLU A 243 -15.65 -14.78 18.05
C GLU A 243 -15.30 -15.57 16.78
N LYS A 244 -16.07 -15.39 15.70
CA LYS A 244 -15.77 -16.05 14.42
C LYS A 244 -14.52 -15.49 13.77
N ALA A 245 -14.31 -14.18 13.84
CA ALA A 245 -13.07 -13.55 13.39
C ALA A 245 -11.85 -14.16 14.08
N VAL A 246 -11.91 -14.31 15.40
CA VAL A 246 -10.85 -14.94 16.18
C VAL A 246 -10.64 -16.40 15.75
N SER A 247 -11.71 -17.18 15.57
CA SER A 247 -11.59 -18.55 15.06
C SER A 247 -10.86 -18.59 13.72
N LEU A 248 -11.21 -17.69 12.81
CA LEU A 248 -10.62 -17.65 11.47
C LEU A 248 -9.15 -17.23 11.51
N PHE A 249 -8.77 -16.31 12.41
CA PHE A 249 -7.35 -16.02 12.66
C PHE A 249 -6.59 -17.25 13.16
N GLU A 250 -7.17 -18.06 14.05
CA GLU A 250 -6.53 -19.31 14.51
C GLU A 250 -6.42 -20.35 13.38
N ASP A 251 -7.38 -20.41 12.46
CA ASP A 251 -7.29 -21.26 11.27
C ASP A 251 -6.14 -20.81 10.35
N VAL A 252 -5.96 -19.50 10.15
CA VAL A 252 -4.81 -18.94 9.42
C VAL A 252 -3.49 -19.26 10.13
N LEU A 253 -3.46 -19.23 11.46
CA LEU A 253 -2.27 -19.62 12.23
C LEU A 253 -1.92 -21.10 12.03
N ALA A 254 -2.91 -21.99 12.11
CA ALA A 254 -2.71 -23.41 11.86
C ALA A 254 -2.24 -23.67 10.42
N LEU A 255 -2.79 -22.93 9.45
CA LEU A 255 -2.34 -22.98 8.06
C LEU A 255 -0.89 -22.52 7.93
N ASN A 256 -0.51 -21.45 8.65
CA ASN A 256 0.85 -20.94 8.72
C ASN A 256 1.86 -21.94 9.35
N GLU A 257 1.40 -22.86 10.19
CA GLU A 257 2.25 -23.90 10.77
C GLU A 257 2.30 -25.17 9.92
N SER A 258 1.25 -25.45 9.14
CA SER A 258 1.09 -26.72 8.42
C SER A 258 1.90 -26.82 7.11
N VAL A 259 2.27 -25.71 6.49
CA VAL A 259 3.00 -25.76 5.21
C VAL A 259 4.46 -26.15 5.39
N ARG A 260 4.86 -27.11 4.55
CA ARG A 260 6.08 -27.88 4.71
C ARG A 260 7.34 -27.00 4.75
N PRO A 261 8.35 -27.39 5.55
CA PRO A 261 9.61 -26.66 5.72
C PRO A 261 10.40 -26.33 4.43
N GLY A 262 10.14 -27.02 3.32
CA GLY A 262 10.80 -26.79 2.03
C GLY A 262 10.35 -25.53 1.29
N TYR A 263 9.19 -24.96 1.65
CA TYR A 263 8.58 -23.80 0.98
C TYR A 263 8.67 -22.49 1.79
N ARG A 264 9.58 -22.45 2.78
CA ARG A 264 9.83 -21.29 3.70
C ARG A 264 10.27 -19.98 3.03
N ARG A 265 10.34 -19.89 1.69
CA ARG A 265 10.70 -18.64 1.00
C ARG A 265 9.55 -17.63 0.92
N ARG A 266 8.27 -18.04 0.86
CA ARG A 266 7.11 -17.11 0.76
C ARG A 266 6.29 -16.97 2.06
N TYR A 267 6.25 -18.02 2.87
CA TYR A 267 5.57 -18.07 4.18
C TYR A 267 5.79 -16.92 5.18
N PRO A 268 6.96 -16.28 5.20
CA PRO A 268 7.18 -15.23 6.17
C PRO A 268 6.40 -13.94 5.88
N ILE A 269 5.96 -13.75 4.63
CA ILE A 269 5.07 -12.66 4.23
C ILE A 269 3.68 -12.88 4.86
N CYS A 270 3.19 -14.12 4.87
CA CYS A 270 1.94 -14.48 5.54
C CYS A 270 1.99 -14.18 7.06
N ALA A 271 3.13 -14.41 7.71
CA ALA A 271 3.32 -14.04 9.11
C ALA A 271 3.23 -12.52 9.32
N VAL A 272 3.84 -11.73 8.43
CA VAL A 272 3.74 -10.26 8.46
C VAL A 272 2.29 -9.80 8.31
N TRP A 273 1.56 -10.29 7.32
CA TRP A 273 0.16 -9.94 7.10
C TRP A 273 -0.73 -10.34 8.27
N THR A 274 -0.53 -11.55 8.81
CA THR A 274 -1.30 -12.03 9.98
C THR A 274 -1.05 -11.15 11.20
N ILE A 275 0.21 -10.76 11.44
CA ILE A 275 0.57 -9.83 12.53
C ILE A 275 -0.11 -8.48 12.34
N GLN A 276 -0.06 -7.91 11.14
CA GLN A 276 -0.69 -6.62 10.85
C GLN A 276 -2.19 -6.70 11.07
N ALA A 277 -2.83 -7.76 10.60
CA ALA A 277 -4.27 -7.98 10.73
C ALA A 277 -4.73 -8.11 12.18
N LEU A 278 -4.05 -8.94 12.95
CA LEU A 278 -4.33 -9.10 14.38
C LEU A 278 -4.13 -7.79 15.14
N CYS A 279 -3.08 -7.04 14.84
CA CYS A 279 -2.86 -5.72 15.44
C CYS A 279 -3.94 -4.71 15.03
N ARG A 280 -4.38 -4.67 13.77
CA ARG A 280 -5.52 -3.83 13.32
C ARG A 280 -6.79 -4.12 14.12
N CYS A 281 -6.99 -5.38 14.50
CA CYS A 281 -8.08 -5.82 15.37
C CYS A 281 -7.80 -5.60 16.89
N GLY A 282 -6.63 -5.06 17.27
CA GLY A 282 -6.24 -4.90 18.68
C GLY A 282 -5.85 -6.20 19.39
N LEU A 283 -5.75 -7.33 18.67
CA LEU A 283 -5.41 -8.66 19.19
C LEU A 283 -3.89 -8.86 19.33
N VAL A 284 -3.22 -7.90 19.95
CA VAL A 284 -1.74 -7.82 19.97
C VAL A 284 -1.08 -9.02 20.65
N ASP A 285 -1.72 -9.63 21.65
CA ASP A 285 -1.18 -10.83 22.30
C ASP A 285 -1.11 -12.03 21.36
N ARG A 286 -2.04 -12.13 20.40
CA ARG A 286 -1.99 -13.17 19.35
C ARG A 286 -0.92 -12.84 18.33
N ALA A 287 -0.83 -11.59 17.88
CA ALA A 287 0.22 -11.14 16.97
C ALA A 287 1.63 -11.42 17.56
N ARG A 288 1.80 -11.21 18.87
CA ARG A 288 3.04 -11.51 19.59
C ARG A 288 3.43 -12.99 19.53
N ARG A 289 2.47 -13.92 19.61
CA ARG A 289 2.78 -15.36 19.49
C ARG A 289 3.39 -15.70 18.13
N ILE A 290 2.87 -15.12 17.05
CA ILE A 290 3.41 -15.28 15.70
C ILE A 290 4.82 -14.70 15.63
N PHE A 291 4.99 -13.48 16.12
CA PHE A 291 6.27 -12.81 16.17
C PHE A 291 7.33 -13.67 16.88
N ASP A 292 7.02 -14.17 18.08
CA ASP A 292 7.92 -14.99 18.88
C ASP A 292 8.21 -16.35 18.21
N ALA A 293 7.21 -16.98 17.58
CA ALA A 293 7.38 -18.25 16.87
C ALA A 293 8.33 -18.15 15.67
N ASN A 294 8.49 -16.96 15.09
CA ASN A 294 9.30 -16.72 13.90
C ASN A 294 10.72 -16.20 14.21
N ARG A 295 11.17 -16.22 15.47
CA ARG A 295 12.46 -15.67 15.93
C ARG A 295 13.71 -16.20 15.21
N HIS A 296 13.63 -17.38 14.60
CA HIS A 296 14.74 -18.00 13.89
C HIS A 296 14.58 -17.92 12.36
N HIS A 297 13.61 -17.16 11.85
CA HIS A 297 13.39 -17.01 10.42
C HIS A 297 14.40 -16.04 9.79
N ILE A 298 14.83 -16.30 8.55
CA ILE A 298 15.80 -15.44 7.83
C ILE A 298 15.31 -14.00 7.62
N ILE A 299 13.99 -13.80 7.63
CA ILE A 299 13.37 -12.47 7.51
C ILE A 299 12.82 -11.95 8.84
N TYR A 300 13.27 -12.50 9.97
CA TYR A 300 12.79 -12.09 11.28
C TYR A 300 12.92 -10.58 11.52
N ASP A 301 13.92 -9.94 10.91
CA ASP A 301 14.08 -8.48 10.84
C ASP A 301 12.82 -7.76 10.30
N HIS A 302 12.25 -8.25 9.18
CA HIS A 302 11.03 -7.71 8.59
C HIS A 302 9.80 -7.99 9.48
N ILE A 303 9.70 -9.20 10.05
CA ILE A 303 8.62 -9.56 10.98
C ILE A 303 8.65 -8.66 12.22
N ALA A 304 9.84 -8.41 12.76
CA ALA A 304 10.06 -7.50 13.88
C ALA A 304 9.68 -6.06 13.53
N ALA A 305 10.06 -5.58 12.35
CA ALA A 305 9.69 -4.25 11.88
C ALA A 305 8.16 -4.09 11.77
N SER A 306 7.47 -5.05 11.15
CA SER A 306 6.01 -5.02 10.99
C SER A 306 5.28 -5.11 12.33
N PHE A 307 5.71 -5.99 13.24
CA PHE A 307 5.12 -6.08 14.57
C PHE A 307 5.34 -4.80 15.38
N ALA A 308 6.54 -4.23 15.32
CA ALA A 308 6.87 -3.00 16.02
C ALA A 308 6.05 -1.80 15.51
N GLU A 309 5.94 -1.64 14.19
CA GLU A 309 5.16 -0.57 13.57
C GLU A 309 3.67 -0.69 13.94
N ALA A 310 3.12 -1.89 13.88
CA ALA A 310 1.74 -2.15 14.23
C ALA A 310 1.47 -1.85 15.72
N CYS A 311 2.38 -2.25 16.62
CA CYS A 311 2.28 -1.90 18.04
C CYS A 311 2.40 -0.39 18.29
N ALA A 312 3.29 0.31 17.57
CA ALA A 312 3.46 1.75 17.68
C ALA A 312 2.17 2.49 17.30
N LYS A 313 1.54 2.12 16.18
CA LYS A 313 0.26 2.68 15.72
C LYS A 313 -0.89 2.50 16.72
N LEU A 314 -0.83 1.46 17.55
CA LEU A 314 -1.80 1.21 18.63
C LEU A 314 -1.42 1.88 19.97
N GLY A 315 -0.32 2.64 20.02
CA GLY A 315 0.20 3.24 21.26
C GLY A 315 0.82 2.23 22.24
N ARG A 316 1.05 0.98 21.81
CA ARG A 316 1.70 -0.09 22.59
C ARG A 316 3.22 0.03 22.50
N LEU A 317 3.73 1.12 23.06
CA LEU A 317 5.12 1.55 22.86
C LEU A 317 6.14 0.55 23.43
N ASP A 318 5.84 -0.12 24.55
CA ASP A 318 6.76 -1.11 25.14
C ASP A 318 6.97 -2.32 24.22
N GLU A 319 5.89 -2.87 23.65
CA GLU A 319 5.98 -3.90 22.62
C GLU A 319 6.71 -3.40 21.37
N ALA A 320 6.39 -2.19 20.91
CA ALA A 320 7.03 -1.60 19.75
C ALA A 320 8.54 -1.47 19.93
N PHE A 321 8.99 -0.98 21.09
CA PHE A 321 10.41 -0.89 21.43
C PHE A 321 11.08 -2.25 21.54
N SER A 322 10.42 -3.22 22.19
CA SER A 322 10.96 -4.57 22.32
C SER A 322 11.20 -5.20 20.95
N ALA A 323 10.24 -5.07 20.04
CA ALA A 323 10.33 -5.59 18.69
C ALA A 323 11.36 -4.82 17.83
N ALA A 324 11.41 -3.49 17.91
CA ALA A 324 12.37 -2.66 17.17
C ALA A 324 13.84 -2.97 17.51
N ARG A 325 14.13 -3.55 18.69
CA ARG A 325 15.49 -4.01 19.06
C ARG A 325 15.97 -5.17 18.20
N HIS A 326 15.05 -5.94 17.62
CA HIS A 326 15.35 -7.05 16.72
C HIS A 326 15.49 -6.63 15.27
N VAL A 327 15.33 -5.33 14.97
CA VAL A 327 15.57 -4.78 13.63
C VAL A 327 17.03 -4.34 13.52
N ASP A 328 17.80 -5.01 12.67
CA ASP A 328 19.22 -4.78 12.42
C ASP A 328 19.46 -3.86 11.22
N ASP A 329 18.67 -3.97 10.13
CA ASP A 329 18.83 -3.08 8.98
C ASP A 329 18.51 -1.64 9.39
N PRO A 330 19.46 -0.69 9.27
CA PRO A 330 19.18 0.69 9.62
C PRO A 330 18.11 1.35 8.72
N GLY A 331 17.80 0.74 7.55
CA GLY A 331 16.83 1.24 6.58
C GLY A 331 15.40 1.00 7.03
N GLY A 332 15.13 -0.17 7.62
CA GLY A 332 13.90 -0.46 8.35
C GLY A 332 13.86 0.18 9.74
N LYS A 333 14.99 0.20 10.45
CA LYS A 333 15.06 0.66 11.85
C LYS A 333 14.79 2.16 12.01
N ILE A 334 15.36 3.01 11.15
CA ILE A 334 15.22 4.47 11.27
C ILE A 334 13.75 4.92 11.13
N PRO A 335 13.00 4.54 10.07
CA PRO A 335 11.59 4.89 9.94
C PRO A 335 10.74 4.35 11.09
N LEU A 336 11.03 3.14 11.56
CA LEU A 336 10.33 2.54 12.68
C LEU A 336 10.52 3.32 13.99
N LEU A 337 11.78 3.66 14.33
CA LEU A 337 12.06 4.45 15.53
C LEU A 337 11.44 5.85 15.42
N LEU A 338 11.39 6.43 14.21
CA LEU A 338 10.70 7.70 13.97
C LEU A 338 9.20 7.58 14.27
N SER A 339 8.54 6.54 13.76
CA SER A 339 7.13 6.28 14.05
C SER A 339 6.88 6.12 15.56
N ILE A 340 7.74 5.38 16.27
CA ILE A 340 7.64 5.23 17.73
C ILE A 340 7.85 6.59 18.43
N ALA A 341 8.79 7.41 17.97
CA ALA A 341 9.05 8.74 18.54
C ALA A 341 7.85 9.68 18.38
N GLU A 342 7.20 9.66 17.21
CA GLU A 342 6.00 10.43 16.94
C GLU A 342 4.85 10.02 17.86
N GLN A 343 4.62 8.71 18.02
CA GLN A 343 3.57 8.20 18.91
C GLN A 343 3.85 8.53 20.38
N LEU A 344 5.11 8.41 20.81
CA LEU A 344 5.53 8.80 22.16
C LEU A 344 5.38 10.30 22.40
N GLY A 345 5.71 11.13 21.41
CA GLY A 345 5.56 12.58 21.47
C GLY A 345 4.10 13.01 21.54
N ASN A 346 3.24 12.37 20.76
CA ASN A 346 1.79 12.61 20.77
C ASN A 346 1.14 12.22 22.10
N ARG A 347 1.56 11.11 22.71
CA ARG A 347 0.96 10.57 23.94
C ARG A 347 1.48 11.25 25.20
N ASP A 348 2.80 11.34 25.34
CA ASP A 348 3.49 11.70 26.58
C ASP A 348 4.25 13.03 26.47
N GLY A 349 4.09 13.75 25.36
CA GLY A 349 4.76 14.99 25.07
C GLY A 349 6.18 14.81 24.52
N LEU A 350 6.68 15.87 23.89
CA LEU A 350 7.94 15.85 23.14
C LEU A 350 9.19 15.58 24.00
N GLN A 351 9.12 15.82 25.31
CA GLN A 351 10.18 15.47 26.27
C GLN A 351 10.47 13.98 26.29
N SER A 352 9.40 13.18 26.24
CA SER A 352 9.48 11.72 26.27
C SER A 352 10.08 11.17 24.97
N ALA A 353 9.81 11.83 23.83
CA ALA A 353 10.33 11.44 22.52
C ALA A 353 11.77 11.92 22.22
N ALA A 354 12.25 12.97 22.89
CA ALA A 354 13.54 13.61 22.61
C ALA A 354 14.76 12.64 22.62
N PRO A 355 14.89 11.69 23.56
CA PRO A 355 16.01 10.73 23.54
C PRO A 355 16.02 9.85 22.28
N LEU A 356 14.82 9.52 21.77
CA LEU A 356 14.68 8.70 20.58
C LEU A 356 15.05 9.48 19.32
N TYR A 357 14.62 10.74 19.19
CA TYR A 357 15.05 11.63 18.11
C TYR A 357 16.57 11.81 18.05
N ARG A 358 17.26 11.86 19.20
CA ARG A 358 18.74 11.90 19.22
C ARG A 358 19.36 10.62 18.68
N THR A 359 18.82 9.47 19.08
CA THR A 359 19.28 8.17 18.59
C THR A 359 19.07 8.04 17.08
N ILE A 360 17.94 8.51 16.57
CA ILE A 360 17.63 8.51 15.13
C ILE A 360 18.58 9.45 14.39
N LEU A 361 18.83 10.65 14.91
CA LEU A 361 19.77 11.61 14.33
C LEU A 361 21.17 11.01 14.18
N ASP A 362 21.69 10.36 15.24
CA ASP A 362 22.99 9.70 15.20
C ASP A 362 23.03 8.56 14.16
N ALA A 363 21.95 7.77 14.07
CA ALA A 363 21.84 6.68 13.11
C ALA A 363 21.79 7.18 11.65
N VAL A 364 21.00 8.23 11.40
CA VAL A 364 20.90 8.91 10.08
C VAL A 364 22.27 9.46 9.67
N HIS A 365 22.98 10.11 10.60
CA HIS A 365 24.33 10.61 10.34
C HIS A 365 25.29 9.50 9.91
N ARG A 366 25.35 8.40 10.66
CA ARG A 366 26.24 7.28 10.35
C ARG A 366 25.88 6.62 9.02
N ARG A 367 24.59 6.42 8.73
CA ARG A 367 24.12 5.75 7.51
C ARG A 367 24.43 6.56 6.25
N PHE A 368 24.29 7.88 6.32
CA PHE A 368 24.37 8.77 5.15
C PHE A 368 25.57 9.73 5.17
N GLU A 369 26.60 9.46 5.99
CA GLU A 369 27.80 10.31 6.11
C GLU A 369 28.45 10.60 4.75
N ASN A 370 28.45 9.60 3.86
CA ASN A 370 29.03 9.68 2.51
C ASN A 370 28.00 10.05 1.42
N GLN A 371 26.75 10.38 1.79
CA GLN A 371 25.66 10.68 0.85
C GLN A 371 24.95 11.99 1.27
N PRO A 372 25.57 13.16 1.04
CA PRO A 372 25.10 14.43 1.60
C PRO A 372 23.67 14.81 1.17
N ALA A 373 23.27 14.50 -0.06
CA ALA A 373 21.91 14.75 -0.53
C ALA A 373 20.86 13.89 0.21
N ARG A 374 21.16 12.60 0.47
CA ARG A 374 20.28 11.73 1.25
C ARG A 374 20.25 12.14 2.72
N LEU A 375 21.42 12.45 3.30
CA LEU A 375 21.51 12.97 4.67
C LEU A 375 20.65 14.22 4.85
N ALA A 376 20.73 15.19 3.93
CA ALA A 376 19.90 16.39 3.99
C ALA A 376 18.41 16.08 3.94
N ARG A 377 17.97 15.16 3.06
CA ARG A 377 16.56 14.73 2.97
C ARG A 377 16.06 14.12 4.29
N GLU A 378 16.80 13.18 4.86
CA GLU A 378 16.41 12.51 6.11
C GLU A 378 16.37 13.47 7.30
N LEU A 379 17.33 14.41 7.37
CA LEU A 379 17.32 15.47 8.40
C LEU A 379 16.09 16.39 8.24
N CYS A 380 15.65 16.69 7.02
CA CYS A 380 14.43 17.44 6.78
C CYS A 380 13.16 16.68 7.25
N ILE A 381 13.10 15.37 7.04
CA ILE A 381 12.00 14.52 7.52
C ILE A 381 11.95 14.56 9.05
N LEU A 382 13.09 14.36 9.72
CA LEU A 382 13.20 14.45 11.18
C LEU A 382 12.77 15.81 11.73
N ALA A 383 13.22 16.90 11.09
CA ALA A 383 12.86 18.25 11.50
C ALA A 383 11.35 18.52 11.32
N SER A 384 10.74 17.99 10.26
CA SER A 384 9.30 18.12 10.00
C SER A 384 8.47 17.37 11.04
N SER A 385 8.90 16.17 11.40
CA SER A 385 8.30 15.34 12.46
C SER A 385 8.39 16.01 13.85
N LEU A 386 9.55 16.57 14.20
CA LEU A 386 9.68 17.34 15.45
C LEU A 386 8.80 18.59 15.47
N ARG A 387 8.61 19.23 14.32
CA ARG A 387 7.78 20.43 14.18
C ARG A 387 6.29 20.11 14.34
N SER A 388 5.81 18.95 13.89
CA SER A 388 4.40 18.60 14.07
C SER A 388 4.04 18.28 15.53
N LEU A 389 5.03 17.97 16.36
CA LEU A 389 4.87 17.67 17.78
C LEU A 389 5.04 18.88 18.71
N ALA A 390 5.53 20.01 18.20
CA ALA A 390 5.82 21.24 18.95
C ALA A 390 4.77 22.32 18.67
#